data_AF-A0ABD1HFH8-F1
#
_entry.id   AF-A0ABD1HFH8-F1
#
_cell.length_a   1.000
_cell.length_b   1.000
_cell.length_c   1.000
_cell.angle_alpha   90.00
_cell.angle_beta   90.00
_cell.angle_gamma   90.00
#
_symmetry.space_group_name_H-M   'P 1'
#
loop_
_entity.id
_entity.type
_entity.pdbx_description
1 polymer ?
#
loop_
_entity_poly.entity_id
_entity_poly.type
_entity_poly.pdbx_seq_one_letter_code
_entity_poly.pdbx_strand_id
1 'polypeptide(L)'
;MQVVRHITLDCSLQTHPNITIIGEEVASTKQTLKNVTDYITDVICKRSERGYNYGVILIPEGLTDFIPEIQQLISELNEILANDVVDGGGMWKKKLGSQSLQLFELLPQAIQAQQNRSSWKRAGC
;
A
#
# COMPACT_ATOMS: atom_id res chain seq x y z
N MET A 1 3.89 9.32 -17.47
CA MET A 1 3.25 8.34 -16.56
C MET A 1 1.73 8.40 -16.76
N GLN A 2 1.16 7.64 -17.71
CA GLN A 2 -0.29 7.63 -18.02
C GLN A 2 -0.83 6.20 -18.30
N VAL A 3 0.01 5.16 -18.20
CA VAL A 3 -0.34 3.79 -18.66
C VAL A 3 -1.19 3.02 -17.65
N VAL A 4 -1.15 3.39 -16.36
CA VAL A 4 -1.78 2.61 -15.26
C VAL A 4 -3.31 2.70 -15.25
N ARG A 5 -3.89 3.84 -15.66
CA ARG A 5 -5.35 4.02 -15.79
C ARG A 5 -5.99 3.01 -16.73
N HIS A 6 -5.39 2.83 -17.90
CA HIS A 6 -6.08 2.22 -19.03
C HIS A 6 -6.38 0.75 -18.78
N ILE A 7 -5.40 -0.02 -18.29
CA ILE A 7 -5.58 -1.46 -18.08
C ILE A 7 -6.61 -1.72 -16.97
N THR A 8 -6.48 -1.04 -15.83
CA THR A 8 -7.38 -1.23 -14.68
C THR A 8 -8.80 -0.81 -15.02
N LEU A 9 -8.97 0.33 -15.69
CA LEU A 9 -10.27 0.84 -16.09
C LEU A 9 -10.93 -0.03 -17.15
N ASP A 10 -10.19 -0.47 -18.18
CA ASP A 10 -10.72 -1.32 -19.24
C ASP A 10 -11.14 -2.69 -18.69
N CYS A 11 -10.31 -3.29 -17.82
CA CYS A 11 -10.68 -4.52 -17.12
C CYS A 11 -11.93 -4.32 -16.27
N SER A 12 -12.05 -3.20 -15.57
CA SER A 12 -13.24 -2.88 -14.78
C SER A 12 -14.51 -2.76 -15.63
N LEU A 13 -14.42 -2.10 -16.79
CA LEU A 13 -15.56 -1.92 -17.70
C LEU A 13 -16.00 -3.26 -18.33
N GLN A 14 -15.07 -4.17 -18.58
CA GLN A 14 -15.38 -5.47 -19.19
C GLN A 14 -15.87 -6.51 -18.18
N THR A 15 -15.36 -6.48 -16.95
CA THR A 15 -15.60 -7.54 -15.96
C THR A 15 -16.58 -7.15 -14.85
N HIS A 16 -16.93 -5.86 -14.77
CA HIS A 16 -17.83 -5.30 -13.75
C HIS A 16 -17.54 -5.84 -12.32
N PRO A 17 -16.30 -5.66 -11.82
CA PRO A 17 -15.95 -6.09 -10.47
C PRO A 17 -16.77 -5.32 -9.43
N ASN A 18 -16.84 -5.83 -8.21
CA ASN A 18 -17.62 -5.19 -7.15
C ASN A 18 -16.97 -3.88 -6.68
N ILE A 19 -15.64 -3.82 -6.74
CA ILE A 19 -14.83 -2.66 -6.40
C ILE A 19 -13.68 -2.57 -7.41
N THR A 20 -13.44 -1.36 -7.91
CA THR A 20 -12.25 -1.01 -8.69
C THR A 20 -11.59 0.19 -8.04
N ILE A 21 -10.30 0.08 -7.72
CA ILE A 21 -9.53 1.21 -7.21
C ILE A 21 -8.81 1.90 -8.38
N ILE A 22 -8.99 3.21 -8.49
CA ILE A 22 -8.30 4.02 -9.50
C ILE A 22 -7.23 4.86 -8.79
N GLY A 23 -5.96 4.56 -9.05
CA GLY A 23 -4.83 5.19 -8.36
C GLY A 23 -4.84 6.72 -8.48
N GLU A 24 -5.29 7.26 -9.60
CA GLU A 24 -5.27 8.71 -9.81
C GLU A 24 -6.42 9.43 -9.13
N GLU A 25 -7.53 8.74 -8.86
CA GLU A 25 -8.56 9.24 -7.95
C GLU A 25 -8.02 9.28 -6.52
N VAL A 26 -7.35 8.21 -6.08
CA VAL A 26 -6.70 8.12 -4.75
C VAL A 26 -5.70 9.28 -4.56
N ALA A 27 -4.86 9.55 -5.56
CA ALA A 27 -3.92 10.67 -5.52
C ALA A 27 -4.61 12.04 -5.56
N SER A 28 -5.62 12.21 -6.42
CA SER A 28 -6.36 13.48 -6.54
C SER A 28 -7.13 13.83 -5.27
N THR A 29 -7.66 12.82 -4.57
CA THR A 29 -8.44 12.97 -3.34
C THR A 29 -7.59 12.88 -2.07
N LYS A 30 -6.28 12.63 -2.20
CA LYS A 30 -5.33 12.45 -1.11
C LYS A 30 -5.79 11.42 -0.08
N GLN A 31 -6.34 10.31 -0.57
CA GLN A 31 -6.80 9.22 0.31
C GLN A 31 -5.61 8.56 1.03
N THR A 32 -5.80 8.28 2.31
CA THR A 32 -4.87 7.46 3.11
C THR A 32 -5.10 5.98 2.84
N LEU A 33 -4.12 5.12 3.15
CA LEU A 33 -4.26 3.67 3.11
C LEU A 33 -5.45 3.21 3.98
N LYS A 34 -5.66 3.88 5.12
CA LYS A 34 -6.81 3.64 5.97
C LYS A 34 -8.11 3.95 5.24
N ASN A 35 -8.22 5.09 4.55
CA ASN A 35 -9.45 5.42 3.80
C ASN A 35 -9.77 4.40 2.71
N VAL A 36 -8.76 3.95 1.96
CA VAL A 36 -8.95 2.91 0.92
C VAL A 36 -9.42 1.59 1.55
N THR A 37 -8.81 1.21 2.67
CA THR A 37 -9.18 -0.02 3.40
C THR A 37 -10.59 0.08 3.97
N ASP A 38 -10.92 1.19 4.64
CA ASP A 38 -12.24 1.46 5.21
C ASP A 38 -13.33 1.37 4.12
N TYR A 39 -13.08 1.98 2.96
CA TYR A 39 -13.99 1.92 1.81
C TYR A 39 -14.24 0.48 1.34
N ILE A 40 -13.17 -0.33 1.21
CA ILE A 40 -13.29 -1.74 0.82
C ILE A 40 -14.10 -2.51 1.88
N THR A 41 -13.79 -2.32 3.16
CA THR A 41 -14.48 -3.02 4.25
C THR A 41 -15.95 -2.64 4.33
N ASP A 42 -16.29 -1.37 4.13
CA ASP A 42 -17.67 -0.89 4.14
C ASP A 42 -18.50 -1.54 3.04
N VAL A 43 -17.94 -1.68 1.83
CA VAL A 43 -18.60 -2.35 0.73
C VAL A 43 -18.78 -3.84 1.02
N ILE A 44 -17.77 -4.51 1.59
CA ILE A 44 -17.85 -5.92 2.00
C ILE A 44 -18.95 -6.12 3.05
N CYS A 45 -18.99 -5.29 4.11
CA CYS A 45 -20.00 -5.35 5.16
C CYS A 45 -21.41 -5.19 4.58
N LYS A 46 -21.65 -4.15 3.75
CA LYS A 46 -22.94 -3.92 3.09
C LYS A 46 -23.37 -5.07 2.19
N ARG A 47 -22.42 -5.75 1.55
CA ARG A 47 -22.69 -6.94 0.71
C ARG A 47 -23.00 -8.16 1.57
N SER A 48 -22.26 -8.37 2.65
CA SER A 48 -22.48 -9.45 3.62
C SER A 48 -23.87 -9.35 4.27
N GLU A 49 -24.33 -8.15 4.63
CA GLU A 49 -25.68 -7.91 5.16
C GLU A 49 -26.79 -8.35 4.19
N ARG A 50 -26.50 -8.37 2.89
CA ARG A 50 -27.39 -8.82 1.83
C ARG A 50 -27.19 -10.30 1.46
N GLY A 51 -26.38 -11.04 2.22
CA GLY A 51 -26.07 -12.45 1.99
C GLY A 51 -24.98 -12.71 0.93
N TYR A 52 -24.33 -11.66 0.41
CA TYR A 52 -23.28 -11.79 -0.60
C TYR A 52 -21.89 -11.85 0.03
N ASN A 53 -21.49 -13.02 0.52
CA ASN A 53 -20.17 -13.29 1.12
C ASN A 53 -19.08 -13.61 0.07
N TYR A 54 -19.18 -12.99 -1.10
CA TYR A 54 -18.24 -13.14 -2.21
C TYR A 54 -18.11 -11.84 -2.99
N GLY A 55 -17.00 -11.69 -3.69
CA GLY A 55 -16.79 -10.57 -4.60
C GLY A 55 -15.41 -10.57 -5.22
N VAL A 56 -15.24 -9.68 -6.19
CA VAL A 56 -13.99 -9.41 -6.90
C VAL A 56 -13.63 -7.94 -6.70
N ILE A 57 -12.38 -7.70 -6.33
CA ILE A 57 -11.80 -6.36 -6.18
C ILE A 57 -10.65 -6.26 -7.18
N LEU A 58 -10.63 -5.18 -7.96
CA LEU A 58 -9.54 -4.88 -8.87
C LEU A 58 -8.64 -3.81 -8.25
N ILE A 59 -7.37 -4.15 -8.05
CA ILE A 59 -6.36 -3.30 -7.43
C ILE A 59 -5.22 -3.07 -8.45
N PRO A 60 -4.86 -1.82 -8.77
CA PRO A 60 -3.73 -1.53 -9.63
C PRO A 60 -2.41 -1.82 -8.90
N GLU A 61 -1.45 -2.43 -9.58
CA GLU A 61 -0.14 -2.80 -9.01
C GLU A 61 0.57 -1.60 -8.33
N GLY A 62 0.51 -0.43 -8.96
CA GLY A 62 1.14 0.80 -8.47
C GLY A 62 0.32 1.60 -7.46
N LEU A 63 -0.72 1.03 -6.82
CA LEU A 63 -1.58 1.77 -5.89
C LEU A 63 -0.79 2.49 -4.79
N THR A 64 0.28 1.86 -4.29
CA THR A 64 1.14 2.40 -3.23
C THR A 64 1.86 3.69 -3.62
N ASP A 65 2.05 3.94 -4.92
CA ASP A 65 2.70 5.15 -5.42
C ASP A 65 1.77 6.37 -5.41
N PHE A 66 0.45 6.13 -5.34
CA PHE A 66 -0.56 7.16 -5.29
C PHE A 66 -0.97 7.57 -3.87
N ILE A 67 -0.47 6.87 -2.85
CA ILE A 67 -0.77 7.13 -1.44
C ILE A 67 0.42 7.89 -0.81
N PRO A 68 0.29 9.19 -0.49
CA PRO A 68 1.42 10.03 -0.06
C PRO A 68 2.13 9.54 1.21
N GLU A 69 1.37 9.04 2.19
CA GLU A 69 1.90 8.53 3.46
C GLU A 69 2.80 7.29 3.28
N ILE A 70 2.51 6.46 2.27
CA ILE A 70 3.36 5.30 1.93
C ILE A 70 4.65 5.76 1.28
N GLN A 71 4.60 6.76 0.39
CA GLN A 71 5.78 7.32 -0.24
C GLN A 71 6.74 7.97 0.77
N GLN A 72 6.18 8.67 1.76
CA GLN A 72 6.96 9.23 2.86
C GLN A 72 7.63 8.13 3.69
N LEU A 73 6.89 7.09 4.09
CA LEU A 73 7.44 5.94 4.81
C LEU A 73 8.57 5.27 4.02
N ILE A 74 8.39 5.02 2.72
CA ILE A 74 9.42 4.39 1.87
C ILE A 74 10.67 5.27 1.78
N SER A 75 10.50 6.59 1.68
CA SER A 75 11.62 7.53 1.62
C SER A 75 12.42 7.54 2.92
N GLU A 76 11.74 7.66 4.07
CA GLU A 76 12.37 7.59 5.39
C GLU A 76 13.10 6.26 5.61
N LEU A 77 12.48 5.14 5.20
CA LEU A 77 13.12 3.82 5.28
C LEU A 77 14.37 3.75 4.40
N ASN A 78 14.31 4.22 3.15
CA ASN A 78 15.46 4.21 2.25
C ASN A 78 16.62 5.06 2.80
N GLU A 79 16.35 6.23 3.38
CA GLU A 79 17.37 7.08 3.99
C GLU A 79 18.04 6.41 5.19
N ILE A 80 17.25 5.75 6.05
CA ILE A 80 17.78 5.00 7.20
C ILE A 80 18.61 3.81 6.72
N LEU A 81 18.12 3.04 5.74
CA LEU A 81 18.83 1.86 5.21
C LEU A 81 20.12 2.23 4.45
N ALA A 82 20.19 3.42 3.84
CA ALA A 82 21.36 3.87 3.11
C ALA A 82 22.46 4.45 4.04
N ASN A 83 22.08 5.02 5.18
CA ASN A 83 23.00 5.73 6.07
C ASN A 83 23.35 4.96 7.36
N ASP A 84 22.56 3.96 7.78
CA ASP A 84 22.82 3.15 8.97
C ASP A 84 22.98 1.66 8.64
N VAL A 85 23.88 0.99 9.39
CA VAL A 85 23.85 -0.47 9.50
C VAL A 85 22.58 -0.84 10.24
N VAL A 86 21.71 -1.65 9.62
CA VAL A 86 20.48 -2.13 10.26
C VAL A 86 20.86 -3.02 11.44
N ASP A 87 20.97 -2.43 12.62
CA ASP A 87 21.25 -3.18 13.83
C ASP A 87 20.14 -4.20 14.07
N GLY A 88 20.52 -5.48 14.23
CA GLY A 88 19.60 -6.59 14.47
C GLY A 88 18.71 -6.43 15.72
N GLY A 89 18.97 -5.42 16.55
CA GLY A 89 18.17 -5.05 17.72
C GLY A 89 16.99 -4.11 17.46
N GLY A 90 16.73 -3.70 16.21
CA GLY A 90 15.53 -2.92 15.86
C GLY A 90 15.56 -1.45 16.31
N MET A 91 16.72 -0.91 16.66
CA MET A 91 16.86 0.50 17.10
C MET A 91 16.53 1.53 16.01
N TRP A 92 16.62 1.13 14.73
CA TRP A 92 16.26 1.97 13.59
C TRP A 92 14.77 2.38 13.59
N LYS A 93 13.89 1.57 14.20
CA LYS A 93 12.47 1.92 14.34
C LYS A 93 12.23 3.20 15.15
N LYS A 94 13.16 3.55 16.04
CA LYS A 94 13.09 4.79 16.84
C LYS A 94 13.49 6.05 16.05
N LYS A 95 14.09 5.88 14.86
CA LYS A 95 14.49 6.98 13.98
C LYS A 95 13.40 7.39 12.99
N LEU A 96 12.37 6.56 12.82
CA LEU A 96 11.20 6.88 11.99
C LEU A 96 10.39 8.04 12.61
N GLY A 97 9.79 8.87 11.76
CA GLY A 97 8.80 9.85 12.21
C GLY A 97 7.61 9.16 12.87
N SER A 98 6.93 9.86 13.79
CA SER A 98 5.79 9.30 14.53
C SER A 98 4.65 8.80 13.62
N GLN A 99 4.37 9.50 12.53
CA GLN A 99 3.37 9.11 11.53
C GLN A 99 3.79 7.88 10.74
N SER A 100 5.04 7.86 10.26
CA SER A 100 5.62 6.73 9.53
C SER A 100 5.71 5.47 10.40
N LEU A 101 6.03 5.61 11.68
CA LEU A 101 6.06 4.51 12.64
C LEU A 101 4.67 3.89 12.83
N GLN A 102 3.64 4.72 13.02
CA GLN A 102 2.25 4.26 13.13
C GLN A 102 1.80 3.48 11.88
N LEU A 103 2.13 4.00 10.69
CA LEU A 103 1.84 3.33 9.43
C LEU A 103 2.61 2.01 9.30
N PHE A 104 3.87 1.98 9.71
CA PHE A 104 4.70 0.78 9.69
C PHE A 104 4.18 -0.31 10.63
N GLU A 105 3.71 0.06 11.83
CA GLU A 105 3.10 -0.85 12.79
C GLU A 105 1.76 -1.42 12.31
N LEU A 106 1.03 -0.68 11.48
CA LEU A 106 -0.19 -1.14 10.80
C LEU A 106 0.10 -2.21 9.73
N LEU A 107 1.32 -2.23 9.16
CA LEU A 107 1.66 -3.21 8.12
C LEU A 107 1.91 -4.61 8.71
N PRO A 108 1.42 -5.69 8.08
CA PRO A 108 1.69 -7.06 8.51
C PRO A 108 3.20 -7.38 8.57
N GLN A 109 3.59 -8.24 9.51
CA GLN A 109 5.00 -8.63 9.70
C GLN A 109 5.67 -9.19 8.42
N ALA A 110 4.90 -9.81 7.52
CA ALA A 110 5.40 -10.28 6.23
C ALA A 110 5.87 -9.13 5.33
N ILE A 111 5.16 -8.00 5.30
CA ILE A 111 5.55 -6.81 4.53
C ILE A 111 6.72 -6.10 5.19
N GLN A 112 6.71 -6.01 6.53
CA GLN A 112 7.84 -5.50 7.31
C GLN A 112 9.12 -6.29 7.01
N ALA A 113 9.03 -7.62 6.84
CA ALA A 113 10.15 -8.49 6.48
C ALA A 113 10.53 -8.43 4.98
N GLN A 114 9.57 -8.24 4.06
CA GLN A 114 9.86 -8.10 2.63
C GLN A 114 10.68 -6.85 2.31
N GLN A 115 10.43 -5.73 2.99
CA GLN A 115 11.24 -4.52 2.81
C GLN A 115 12.71 -4.73 3.22
N ASN A 116 12.97 -5.57 4.23
CA ASN A 116 14.33 -6.00 4.56
C ASN A 116 14.94 -6.90 3.47
N ARG A 117 14.15 -7.68 2.74
CA ARG A 117 14.64 -8.66 1.75
C ARG A 117 14.97 -8.04 0.39
N SER A 118 14.24 -7.00 -0.02
CA SER A 118 14.46 -6.29 -1.30
C SER A 118 15.79 -5.53 -1.34
N SER A 119 16.31 -5.09 -0.18
CA SER A 119 17.65 -4.48 -0.08
C SER A 119 18.79 -5.50 -0.26
N TRP A 120 18.61 -6.77 0.12
CA TRP A 120 19.66 -7.79 -0.01
C TRP A 120 19.90 -8.24 -1.45
N LYS A 121 18.92 -8.04 -2.36
CA LYS A 121 19.13 -8.31 -3.80
C LYS A 121 19.94 -7.24 -4.53
N ARG A 122 20.08 -6.02 -3.96
CA ARG A 122 20.91 -4.95 -4.56
C ARG A 122 22.32 -4.86 -3.97
N ALA A 123 22.55 -5.42 -2.78
CA ALA A 123 23.87 -5.44 -2.13
C ALA A 123 24.68 -6.73 -2.38
N GLY A 124 24.18 -7.63 -3.23
CA GLY A 124 24.77 -8.94 -3.49
C GLY A 124 24.73 -9.32 -4.96
N CYS A 125 25.30 -8.48 -5.83
CA CYS A 125 25.93 -8.87 -7.08
C CYS A 125 26.91 -7.77 -7.52
#